data_AF-A0A1I6PNJ0-F1
#
_entry.id   AF-A0A1I6PNJ0-F1
#
_cell.length_a   1.000
_cell.length_b   1.000
_cell.length_c   1.000
_cell.angle_alpha   90.00
_cell.angle_beta   90.00
_cell.angle_gamma   90.00
#
_symmetry.space_group_name_H-M   'P 1'
#
loop_
_entity.id
_entity.type
_entity.pdbx_description
1 polymer ?
#
loop_
_entity_poly.entity_id
_entity_poly.type
_entity_poly.pdbx_seq_one_letter_code
_entity_poly.pdbx_strand_id
1 'polypeptide(L)'
;MSTAPDTERPPHRPRHRWLAAIVVVLLIAIPAGYLAMSAWQSRESGEDKARSASARALIYEWPSKVQRRIYDIPIPDGSTYVGYYETNAWQRSTMYVQFRTTPGQLAVFLEEAGTERAALEEGTIAIAPSQADVIGWSFDDPERTYASTVVPGDASAPQVTITVDITKEENPRVYVVSTTEP
;
A
#
# COMPACT_ATOMS: atom_id res chain seq x y z
N MET A 1 21.17 64.33 64.92
CA MET A 1 21.91 63.83 63.73
C MET A 1 21.20 62.57 63.26
N SER A 2 20.78 62.54 62.00
CA SER A 2 19.79 61.64 61.40
C SER A 2 20.46 60.49 60.64
N THR A 3 19.91 59.26 60.72
CA THR A 3 20.01 58.16 59.72
C THR A 3 18.93 57.12 60.08
N ALA A 4 17.76 57.15 59.42
CA ALA A 4 17.35 56.41 58.21
C ALA A 4 16.45 55.19 58.56
N PRO A 5 15.19 55.09 58.07
CA PRO A 5 14.30 53.98 58.41
C PRO A 5 14.51 52.78 57.48
N ASP A 6 14.54 51.58 58.08
CA ASP A 6 14.42 50.31 57.37
C ASP A 6 13.12 50.29 56.55
N THR A 7 13.23 50.06 55.24
CA THR A 7 12.08 49.86 54.35
C THR A 7 11.97 48.38 54.00
N GLU A 8 11.25 47.64 54.84
CA GLU A 8 10.86 46.26 54.55
C GLU A 8 9.81 46.28 53.41
N ARG A 9 10.22 45.87 52.18
CA ARG A 9 9.27 45.73 51.07
C ARG A 9 8.41 44.49 51.30
N PRO A 10 7.06 44.59 51.23
CA PRO A 10 6.21 43.43 51.36
C PRO A 10 6.37 42.50 50.15
N PRO A 11 6.29 41.16 50.34
CA PRO A 11 6.37 40.21 49.26
C PRO A 11 5.20 40.43 48.29
N HIS A 12 5.52 40.69 47.02
CA HIS A 12 4.53 40.80 45.96
C HIS A 12 3.90 39.42 45.69
N ARG A 13 2.85 39.08 46.44
CA ARG A 13 1.98 37.96 46.09
C ARG A 13 1.07 38.42 44.94
N PRO A 14 1.09 37.78 43.77
CA PRO A 14 0.21 38.18 42.68
C PRO A 14 -1.25 37.99 43.12
N ARG A 15 -1.98 39.11 43.17
CA ARG A 15 -3.40 39.22 43.62
C ARG A 15 -4.38 38.47 42.70
N HIS A 16 -3.87 37.84 41.64
CA HIS A 16 -4.63 37.16 40.60
C HIS A 16 -4.12 35.72 40.38
N ARG A 17 -3.93 34.95 41.46
CA ARG A 17 -3.50 33.54 41.37
C ARG A 17 -4.39 32.71 40.44
N TRP A 18 -5.69 33.04 40.40
CA TRP A 18 -6.64 32.40 39.49
C TRP A 18 -6.41 32.79 38.02
N LEU A 19 -6.04 34.04 37.74
CA LEU A 19 -5.71 34.49 36.39
C LEU A 19 -4.39 33.87 35.91
N ALA A 20 -3.40 33.75 36.79
CA ALA A 20 -2.16 33.01 36.50
C ALA A 20 -2.45 31.53 36.25
N ALA A 21 -3.33 30.90 37.03
CA ALA A 21 -3.74 29.52 36.81
C ALA A 21 -4.46 29.33 35.46
N ILE A 22 -5.36 30.25 35.09
CA ILE A 22 -6.02 30.24 33.77
C ILE A 22 -5.00 30.37 32.65
N VAL A 23 -4.05 31.29 32.74
CA VAL A 23 -3.00 31.49 31.72
C VAL A 23 -2.13 30.24 31.58
N VAL A 24 -1.73 29.60 32.69
CA VAL A 24 -0.94 28.36 32.67
C VAL A 24 -1.73 27.22 32.03
N VAL A 25 -3.01 27.06 32.37
CA VAL A 25 -3.88 26.06 31.74
C VAL A 25 -4.01 26.33 30.24
N LEU A 26 -4.19 27.59 29.83
CA LEU A 26 -4.31 27.96 28.42
C LEU A 26 -3.01 27.65 27.65
N LEU A 27 -1.86 27.96 28.24
CA LEU A 27 -0.54 27.71 27.66
C LEU A 27 -0.21 26.22 27.51
N ILE A 28 -0.81 25.34 28.31
CA ILE A 28 -0.64 23.88 28.17
C ILE A 28 -1.70 23.29 27.24
N ALA A 29 -2.95 23.73 27.36
CA ALA A 29 -4.07 23.20 26.60
C ALA A 29 -3.96 23.51 25.10
N ILE A 30 -3.45 24.68 24.71
CA ILE A 30 -3.31 25.05 23.30
C ILE A 30 -2.26 24.18 22.59
N PRO A 31 -1.01 24.04 23.07
CA PRO A 31 -0.04 23.13 22.46
C PRO A 31 -0.46 21.66 22.55
N ALA A 32 -1.02 21.22 23.68
CA ALA A 32 -1.47 19.83 23.83
C ALA A 32 -2.65 19.50 22.90
N GLY A 33 -3.60 20.43 22.72
CA GLY A 33 -4.70 20.29 21.77
C GLY A 33 -4.22 20.28 20.31
N TYR A 34 -3.24 21.13 19.98
CA TYR A 34 -2.61 21.12 18.67
C TYR A 34 -1.85 19.81 18.39
N LEU A 35 -1.10 19.31 19.37
CA LEU A 35 -0.40 18.03 19.28
C LEU A 35 -1.37 16.86 19.15
N ALA A 36 -2.47 16.85 19.92
CA ALA A 36 -3.51 15.83 19.82
C ALA A 36 -4.20 15.81 18.44
N MET A 37 -4.50 16.98 17.85
CA MET A 37 -5.02 17.05 16.48
C MET A 37 -3.99 16.62 15.43
N SER A 38 -2.72 17.00 15.59
CA SER A 38 -1.65 16.59 14.67
C SER A 38 -1.40 15.08 14.69
N ALA A 39 -1.53 14.43 15.85
CA ALA A 39 -1.37 12.98 15.98
C ALA A 39 -2.53 12.20 15.34
N TRP A 40 -3.76 12.72 15.39
CA TRP A 40 -4.91 12.15 14.69
C TRP A 40 -4.86 12.35 13.18
N GLN A 41 -4.28 13.45 12.70
CA GLN A 41 -4.06 13.66 11.28
C GLN A 41 -2.84 12.88 10.73
N SER A 42 -1.83 12.62 11.56
CA SER A 42 -0.55 12.06 11.09
C SER A 42 -0.51 10.54 10.96
N ARG A 43 -1.49 9.79 11.48
CA ARG A 43 -1.48 8.31 11.38
C ARG A 43 -2.41 7.73 10.33
N GLU A 44 -3.53 8.38 10.03
CA GLU A 44 -4.45 7.95 8.96
C GLU A 44 -4.23 8.76 7.67
N SER A 45 -3.94 10.06 7.77
CA SER A 45 -3.87 10.95 6.59
C SER A 45 -2.51 10.95 5.87
N GLY A 46 -1.50 10.25 6.40
CA GLY A 46 -0.18 10.13 5.77
C GLY A 46 -0.15 9.05 4.69
N GLU A 47 -0.67 7.87 5.02
CA GLU A 47 -0.83 6.77 4.07
C GLU A 47 -1.90 7.08 3.02
N ASP A 48 -3.04 7.65 3.40
CA ASP A 48 -4.13 7.93 2.44
C ASP A 48 -3.76 9.03 1.42
N LYS A 49 -3.03 10.08 1.84
CA LYS A 49 -2.57 11.12 0.92
C LYS A 49 -1.41 10.65 0.04
N ALA A 50 -0.51 9.81 0.55
CA ALA A 50 0.52 9.17 -0.27
C ALA A 50 -0.11 8.19 -1.30
N ARG A 51 -1.12 7.42 -0.89
CA ARG A 51 -1.86 6.46 -1.72
C ARG A 51 -2.65 7.14 -2.84
N SER A 52 -3.23 8.32 -2.58
CA SER A 52 -3.93 9.11 -3.61
C SER A 52 -3.01 9.78 -4.65
N ALA A 53 -1.69 9.84 -4.41
CA ALA A 53 -0.74 10.56 -5.27
C ALA A 53 0.10 9.65 -6.19
N SER A 54 0.09 8.32 -6.02
CA SER A 54 1.07 7.41 -6.67
C SER A 54 0.55 6.51 -7.79
N ALA A 55 -0.72 6.62 -8.22
CA ALA A 55 -1.29 5.65 -9.15
C ALA A 55 -1.07 6.03 -10.64
N ARG A 56 0.11 5.72 -11.21
CA ARG A 56 0.37 5.50 -12.68
C ARG A 56 1.63 4.64 -12.97
N ALA A 57 2.05 3.75 -12.09
CA ALA A 57 3.46 3.36 -11.97
C ALA A 57 3.90 2.01 -12.60
N LEU A 58 3.14 1.40 -13.53
CA LEU A 58 3.68 0.24 -14.24
C LEU A 58 4.81 0.65 -15.18
N ILE A 59 5.97 0.01 -15.00
CA ILE A 59 7.11 0.09 -15.91
C ILE A 59 6.84 -0.91 -17.04
N TYR A 60 6.54 -0.39 -18.23
CA TYR A 60 6.22 -1.21 -19.42
C TYR A 60 7.47 -1.78 -20.08
N GLU A 61 8.12 -2.67 -19.36
CA GLU A 61 9.23 -3.49 -19.83
C GLU A 61 9.16 -4.85 -19.15
N TRP A 62 10.08 -5.74 -19.51
CA TRP A 62 10.21 -7.03 -18.83
C TRP A 62 10.90 -6.85 -17.48
N PRO A 63 10.33 -7.35 -16.37
CA PRO A 63 11.08 -7.45 -15.14
C PRO A 63 12.29 -8.37 -15.30
N SER A 64 13.33 -8.10 -14.51
CA SER A 64 14.55 -8.90 -14.56
C SER A 64 14.27 -10.37 -14.22
N LYS A 65 15.12 -11.28 -14.73
CA LYS A 65 15.03 -12.72 -14.39
C LYS A 65 15.12 -12.96 -12.88
N VAL A 66 15.88 -12.14 -12.17
CA VAL A 66 16.04 -12.23 -10.71
C VAL A 66 14.73 -11.87 -10.01
N GLN A 67 14.09 -10.75 -10.37
CA GLN A 67 12.79 -10.36 -9.81
C GLN A 67 11.73 -11.45 -10.06
N ARG A 68 11.61 -11.91 -11.31
CA ARG A 68 10.68 -12.98 -11.67
C ARG A 68 10.88 -14.25 -10.84
N ARG A 69 12.14 -14.56 -10.49
CA ARG A 69 12.47 -15.72 -9.66
C ARG A 69 12.18 -15.52 -8.18
N ILE A 70 12.41 -14.32 -7.63
CA ILE A 70 12.11 -14.00 -6.22
C ILE A 70 10.60 -14.03 -5.98
N TYR A 71 9.83 -13.55 -6.95
CA TYR A 71 8.38 -13.42 -6.84
C TYR A 71 7.60 -14.58 -7.48
N ASP A 72 8.28 -15.62 -7.97
CA ASP A 72 7.69 -16.76 -8.69
C ASP A 72 6.65 -16.34 -9.77
N ILE A 73 7.08 -15.44 -10.66
CA ILE A 73 6.28 -14.96 -11.80
C ILE A 73 6.91 -15.44 -13.12
N PRO A 74 6.58 -16.65 -13.59
CA PRO A 74 7.11 -17.22 -14.83
C PRO A 74 6.42 -16.64 -16.07
N ILE A 75 6.63 -15.34 -16.36
CA ILE A 75 6.06 -14.69 -17.55
C ILE A 75 6.48 -15.47 -18.83
N PRO A 76 5.53 -16.04 -19.60
CA PRO A 76 5.87 -16.88 -20.74
C PRO A 76 6.50 -16.08 -21.87
N ASP A 77 7.44 -16.69 -22.58
CA ASP A 77 8.07 -16.09 -23.76
C ASP A 77 7.02 -15.71 -24.82
N GLY A 78 7.24 -14.58 -25.48
CA GLY A 78 6.30 -14.03 -26.47
C GLY A 78 5.10 -13.29 -25.86
N SER A 79 5.02 -13.15 -24.54
CA SER A 79 4.05 -12.26 -23.88
C SER A 79 4.22 -10.82 -24.34
N THR A 80 3.10 -10.10 -24.46
CA THR A 80 3.05 -8.70 -24.92
C THR A 80 2.47 -7.80 -23.85
N TYR A 81 2.68 -6.48 -23.98
CA TYR A 81 2.19 -5.50 -22.99
C TYR A 81 2.62 -5.82 -21.55
N VAL A 82 3.83 -6.39 -21.42
CA VAL A 82 4.41 -6.69 -20.13
C VAL A 82 4.66 -5.38 -19.40
N GLY A 83 4.16 -5.30 -18.18
CA GLY A 83 4.45 -4.20 -17.28
C GLY A 83 4.56 -4.73 -15.86
N TYR A 84 5.46 -4.14 -15.09
CA TYR A 84 5.63 -4.51 -13.69
C TYR A 84 5.80 -3.28 -12.80
N TYR A 85 5.58 -3.49 -11.51
CA TYR A 85 5.89 -2.53 -10.46
C TYR A 85 6.26 -3.31 -9.19
N GLU A 86 7.25 -2.83 -8.46
CA GLU A 86 7.71 -3.47 -7.23
C GLU A 86 7.64 -2.48 -6.07
N THR A 87 7.02 -2.90 -4.98
CA THR A 87 7.05 -2.20 -3.69
C THR A 87 7.89 -3.00 -2.71
N ASN A 88 8.91 -2.37 -2.14
CA ASN A 88 9.76 -2.98 -1.14
C ASN A 88 9.55 -2.30 0.22
N ALA A 89 9.12 -3.08 1.21
CA ALA A 89 9.08 -2.67 2.61
C ALA A 89 9.83 -3.68 3.47
N TRP A 90 10.34 -3.23 4.61
CA TRP A 90 11.17 -4.03 5.51
C TRP A 90 10.57 -5.38 5.92
N GLN A 91 9.23 -5.48 6.02
CA GLN A 91 8.53 -6.70 6.42
C GLN A 91 7.88 -7.43 5.25
N ARG A 92 7.76 -6.79 4.09
CA ARG A 92 6.97 -7.32 2.97
C ARG A 92 7.39 -6.67 1.69
N SER A 93 7.70 -7.50 0.70
CA SER A 93 7.89 -7.02 -0.67
C SER A 93 6.78 -7.56 -1.55
N THR A 94 6.28 -6.73 -2.45
CA THR A 94 5.18 -7.08 -3.35
C THR A 94 5.53 -6.67 -4.77
N MET A 95 5.33 -7.59 -5.70
CA MET A 95 5.50 -7.34 -7.12
C MET A 95 4.15 -7.47 -7.83
N TYR A 96 3.86 -6.47 -8.64
CA TYR A 96 2.70 -6.40 -9.50
C TYR A 96 3.17 -6.62 -10.93
N VAL A 97 2.50 -7.48 -11.67
CA VAL A 97 2.81 -7.75 -13.08
C VAL A 97 1.52 -7.82 -13.88
N GLN A 98 1.51 -7.22 -15.06
CA GLN A 98 0.51 -7.50 -16.09
C GLN A 98 1.17 -7.90 -17.40
N PHE A 99 0.49 -8.75 -18.16
CA PHE A 99 0.86 -9.05 -19.55
C PHE A 99 -0.33 -9.61 -20.31
N ARG A 100 -0.17 -9.71 -21.62
CA ARG A 100 -1.07 -10.42 -22.54
C ARG A 100 -0.37 -11.62 -23.12
N THR A 101 -1.13 -12.69 -23.31
CA THR A 101 -0.58 -13.96 -23.80
C THR A 101 -1.59 -14.70 -24.67
N THR A 102 -1.21 -15.84 -25.22
CA THR A 102 -2.10 -16.74 -25.95
C THR A 102 -2.73 -17.75 -24.98
N PRO A 103 -3.83 -18.45 -25.34
CA PRO A 103 -4.34 -19.55 -24.52
C PRO A 103 -3.22 -20.52 -24.14
N GLY A 104 -2.49 -21.08 -25.11
CA GLY A 104 -1.45 -22.08 -24.83
C GLY A 104 -0.41 -21.60 -23.81
N GLN A 105 0.07 -20.36 -23.96
CA GLN A 105 1.04 -19.77 -23.05
C GLN A 105 0.44 -19.41 -21.68
N LEU A 106 -0.86 -19.12 -21.58
CA LEU A 106 -1.55 -19.01 -20.29
C LEU A 106 -1.53 -20.33 -19.52
N ALA A 107 -1.71 -21.48 -20.19
CA ALA A 107 -1.62 -22.78 -19.50
C ALA A 107 -0.21 -23.00 -18.94
N VAL A 108 0.82 -22.73 -19.75
CA VAL A 108 2.22 -22.85 -19.33
C VAL A 108 2.51 -21.93 -18.14
N PHE A 109 2.07 -20.66 -18.20
CA PHE A 109 2.20 -19.73 -17.08
C PHE A 109 1.61 -20.28 -15.78
N LEU A 110 0.38 -20.78 -15.83
CA LEU A 110 -0.32 -21.29 -14.66
C LEU A 110 0.38 -22.53 -14.09
N GLU A 111 0.78 -23.47 -14.97
CA GLU A 111 1.50 -24.69 -14.58
C GLU A 111 2.84 -24.36 -13.89
N GLU A 112 3.64 -23.47 -14.49
CA GLU A 112 4.91 -23.05 -13.90
C GLU A 112 4.73 -22.24 -12.61
N ALA A 113 3.59 -21.55 -12.46
CA ALA A 113 3.21 -20.87 -11.22
C ALA A 113 2.63 -21.83 -10.16
N GLY A 114 2.56 -23.13 -10.43
CA GLY A 114 2.08 -24.15 -9.48
C GLY A 114 0.56 -24.32 -9.42
N THR A 115 -0.16 -23.90 -10.46
CA THR A 115 -1.62 -24.02 -10.59
C THR A 115 -2.01 -24.47 -12.00
N GLU A 116 -3.30 -24.44 -12.33
CA GLU A 116 -3.81 -24.82 -13.65
C GLU A 116 -5.07 -24.04 -14.00
N ARG A 117 -5.51 -24.11 -15.26
CA ARG A 117 -6.74 -23.43 -15.69
C ARG A 117 -7.97 -23.86 -14.90
N ALA A 118 -8.05 -25.12 -14.47
CA ALA A 118 -9.19 -25.63 -13.71
C ALA A 118 -9.30 -25.01 -12.30
N ALA A 119 -8.22 -24.43 -11.78
CA ALA A 119 -8.23 -23.71 -10.51
C ALA A 119 -8.68 -22.25 -10.63
N LEU A 120 -8.84 -21.73 -11.86
CA LEU A 120 -9.37 -20.38 -12.07
C LEU A 120 -10.88 -20.39 -11.82
N GLU A 121 -11.29 -19.66 -10.79
CA GLU A 121 -12.70 -19.44 -10.47
C GLU A 121 -13.24 -18.28 -11.32
N GLU A 122 -14.05 -18.61 -12.33
CA GLU A 122 -14.72 -17.60 -13.16
C GLU A 122 -15.69 -16.72 -12.35
N GLY A 123 -15.79 -15.45 -12.73
CA GLY A 123 -16.61 -14.46 -12.04
C GLY A 123 -16.00 -13.92 -10.75
N THR A 124 -14.74 -14.29 -10.45
CA THR A 124 -14.04 -13.85 -9.23
C THR A 124 -12.85 -12.96 -9.55
N ILE A 125 -12.59 -12.02 -8.65
CA ILE A 125 -11.41 -11.16 -8.65
C ILE A 125 -10.74 -11.36 -7.28
N ALA A 126 -9.62 -12.10 -7.27
CA ALA A 126 -8.89 -12.40 -6.02
C ALA A 126 -7.94 -11.27 -5.62
N ILE A 127 -7.50 -10.44 -6.56
CA ILE A 127 -6.67 -9.25 -6.27
C ILE A 127 -7.51 -8.25 -5.48
N ALA A 128 -7.04 -7.85 -4.30
CA ALA A 128 -7.77 -6.91 -3.46
C ALA A 128 -7.86 -5.53 -4.13
N PRO A 129 -8.97 -4.78 -3.95
CA PRO A 129 -9.08 -3.42 -4.49
C PRO A 129 -7.92 -2.51 -4.07
N SER A 130 -7.49 -2.62 -2.80
CA SER A 130 -6.34 -1.85 -2.30
C SER A 130 -5.01 -2.18 -2.98
N GLN A 131 -4.83 -3.41 -3.49
CA GLN A 131 -3.66 -3.80 -4.28
C GLN A 131 -3.78 -3.27 -5.71
N ALA A 132 -4.97 -3.38 -6.32
CA ALA A 132 -5.26 -2.86 -7.64
C ALA A 132 -5.02 -1.34 -7.72
N ASP A 133 -5.44 -0.61 -6.69
CA ASP A 133 -5.29 0.85 -6.57
C ASP A 133 -3.83 1.31 -6.57
N VAL A 134 -2.88 0.49 -6.08
CA VAL A 134 -1.45 0.85 -6.04
C VAL A 134 -0.93 1.23 -7.43
N ILE A 135 -1.40 0.52 -8.45
CA ILE A 135 -0.95 0.71 -9.84
C ILE A 135 -2.06 1.15 -10.80
N GLY A 136 -3.27 1.36 -10.27
CA GLY A 136 -4.43 1.86 -11.03
C GLY A 136 -5.09 0.81 -11.92
N TRP A 137 -5.08 -0.47 -11.50
CA TRP A 137 -5.94 -1.47 -12.13
C TRP A 137 -7.40 -1.26 -11.72
N SER A 138 -8.30 -1.43 -12.68
CA SER A 138 -9.74 -1.39 -12.45
C SER A 138 -10.37 -2.67 -12.97
N PHE A 139 -11.24 -3.27 -12.16
CA PHE A 139 -11.94 -4.52 -12.46
C PHE A 139 -13.47 -4.36 -12.40
N ASP A 140 -13.94 -3.12 -12.50
CA ASP A 140 -15.35 -2.70 -12.39
C ASP A 140 -16.07 -2.62 -13.75
N ASP A 141 -15.37 -2.86 -14.85
CA ASP A 141 -15.92 -2.85 -16.20
C ASP A 141 -16.88 -4.05 -16.39
N PRO A 142 -18.19 -3.81 -16.54
CA PRO A 142 -19.19 -4.88 -16.64
C PRO A 142 -19.12 -5.66 -17.96
N GLU A 143 -18.39 -5.15 -18.96
CA GLU A 143 -18.15 -5.89 -20.21
C GLU A 143 -17.01 -6.91 -20.07
N ARG A 144 -16.32 -6.93 -18.92
CA ARG A 144 -15.20 -7.83 -18.64
C ARG A 144 -15.64 -9.04 -17.85
N THR A 145 -15.13 -10.19 -18.25
CA THR A 145 -15.21 -11.42 -17.46
C THR A 145 -13.83 -11.76 -16.92
N TYR A 146 -13.73 -11.93 -15.60
CA TYR A 146 -12.49 -12.28 -14.92
C TYR A 146 -12.58 -13.68 -14.32
N ALA A 147 -11.43 -14.35 -14.24
CA ALA A 147 -11.27 -15.58 -13.48
C ALA A 147 -10.00 -15.48 -12.63
N SER A 148 -10.03 -15.99 -11.40
CA SER A 148 -8.91 -15.82 -10.48
C SER A 148 -8.55 -17.09 -9.72
N THR A 149 -7.30 -17.15 -9.26
CA THR A 149 -6.81 -18.18 -8.35
C THR A 149 -5.77 -17.58 -7.42
N VAL A 150 -5.59 -18.20 -6.25
CA VAL A 150 -4.52 -17.86 -5.31
C VAL A 150 -3.64 -19.10 -5.15
N VAL A 151 -2.35 -18.96 -5.45
CA VAL A 151 -1.32 -19.93 -5.11
C VAL A 151 -0.80 -19.55 -3.72
N PRO A 152 -1.04 -20.39 -2.69
CA PRO A 152 -0.61 -20.08 -1.34
C PRO A 152 0.92 -20.06 -1.26
N GLY A 153 1.46 -19.07 -0.55
CA GLY A 153 2.88 -19.02 -0.21
C GLY A 153 3.20 -19.86 1.03
N ASP A 154 4.48 -20.03 1.30
CA ASP A 154 5.01 -20.62 2.53
C ASP A 154 6.23 -19.82 3.03
N ALA A 155 6.95 -20.33 4.04
CA ALA A 155 8.11 -19.63 4.61
C ALA A 155 9.26 -19.38 3.61
N SER A 156 9.24 -20.04 2.46
CA SER A 156 10.26 -19.97 1.42
C SER A 156 9.72 -19.53 0.05
N ALA A 157 8.40 -19.50 -0.13
CA ALA A 157 7.75 -19.19 -1.39
C ALA A 157 6.74 -18.03 -1.23
N PRO A 158 6.70 -17.08 -2.18
CA PRO A 158 5.74 -16.00 -2.15
C PRO A 158 4.30 -16.51 -2.34
N GLN A 159 3.34 -15.77 -1.78
CA GLN A 159 1.93 -15.95 -2.15
C GLN A 159 1.68 -15.25 -3.49
N VAL A 160 1.15 -15.98 -4.47
CA VAL A 160 0.87 -15.46 -5.82
C VAL A 160 -0.62 -15.43 -6.08
N THR A 161 -1.17 -14.24 -6.29
CA THR A 161 -2.56 -14.03 -6.68
C THR A 161 -2.61 -13.74 -8.17
N ILE A 162 -3.43 -14.50 -8.90
CA ILE A 162 -3.55 -14.40 -10.35
C ILE A 162 -5.01 -14.07 -10.67
N THR A 163 -5.23 -13.01 -11.42
CA THR A 163 -6.52 -12.67 -12.04
C THR A 163 -6.31 -12.58 -13.54
N VAL A 164 -7.21 -13.20 -14.31
CA VAL A 164 -7.16 -13.25 -15.76
C VAL A 164 -8.42 -12.62 -16.31
N ASP A 165 -8.27 -11.63 -17.18
CA ASP A 165 -9.36 -11.16 -18.05
C ASP A 165 -9.53 -12.18 -19.19
N ILE A 166 -10.62 -12.95 -19.11
CA ILE A 166 -11.00 -14.01 -20.05
C ILE A 166 -12.05 -13.55 -21.07
N THR A 167 -12.36 -12.25 -21.12
CA THR A 167 -13.33 -11.67 -22.07
C THR A 167 -12.96 -11.96 -23.54
N LYS A 168 -11.66 -12.05 -23.82
CA LYS A 168 -11.11 -12.43 -25.13
C LYS A 168 -10.24 -13.66 -24.97
N GLU A 169 -10.83 -14.83 -25.15
CA GLU A 169 -10.16 -16.12 -24.96
C GLU A 169 -8.88 -16.22 -25.80
N GLU A 170 -8.83 -15.63 -27.00
CA GLU A 170 -7.66 -15.68 -27.88
C GLU A 170 -6.47 -14.82 -27.41
N ASN A 171 -6.73 -13.87 -26.51
CA ASN A 171 -5.73 -12.91 -26.01
C ASN A 171 -5.99 -12.53 -24.55
N PRO A 172 -5.92 -13.51 -23.62
CA PRO A 172 -6.13 -13.26 -22.21
C PRO A 172 -5.11 -12.25 -21.69
N ARG A 173 -5.58 -11.37 -20.82
CA ARG A 173 -4.72 -10.47 -20.06
C ARG A 173 -4.59 -10.98 -18.64
N VAL A 174 -3.37 -11.18 -18.20
CA VAL A 174 -3.03 -11.70 -16.88
C VAL A 174 -2.59 -10.56 -15.99
N TYR A 175 -3.07 -10.58 -14.75
CA TYR A 175 -2.73 -9.70 -13.65
C TYR A 175 -2.20 -10.57 -12.52
N VAL A 176 -1.03 -10.23 -11.99
CA VAL A 176 -0.35 -11.00 -10.95
C VAL A 176 0.05 -10.07 -9.83
N VAL A 177 -0.26 -10.47 -8.60
CA VAL A 177 0.30 -9.88 -7.39
C VAL A 177 1.01 -10.96 -6.60
N SER A 178 2.33 -10.84 -6.48
CA SER A 178 3.18 -11.75 -5.71
C SER A 178 3.70 -11.05 -4.46
N THR A 179 3.53 -11.67 -3.31
CA THR A 179 3.94 -11.12 -2.01
C THR A 179 4.89 -12.07 -1.32
N THR A 180 6.06 -11.55 -0.92
CA THR A 180 7.07 -12.27 -0.14
C THR A 180 7.29 -11.59 1.20
N GLU A 181 7.54 -12.41 2.23
CA GLU A 181 7.98 -11.99 3.55
C GLU A 181 9.45 -12.42 3.71
N PRO A 182 10.36 -11.51 4.08
CA PRO A 182 11.80 -11.78 4.15
C PRO A 182 12.22 -12.65 5.35
#